data_AF-A0A022Y495-F1
#
_entry.id   AF-A0A022Y495-F1
#
_cell.length_a   1.000
_cell.length_b   1.000
_cell.length_c   1.000
_cell.angle_alpha   90.00
_cell.angle_beta   90.00
_cell.angle_gamma   90.00
#
_symmetry.space_group_name_H-M   'P 1'
#
loop_
_entity.id
_entity.type
_entity.pdbx_description
1 polymer ?
#
loop_
_entity_poly.entity_id
_entity_poly.type
_entity_poly.pdbx_seq_one_letter_code
_entity_poly.pdbx_strand_id
1 'polypeptide(L)'
;MYLFGVLFIKNFILVFIITLLLLSADFYYLKNIAGRRLVGLRWWNEVNMQTGESHWVFESSDPNTRVISATDKRFFWLGLYSTPALWIGLAVLAIIRLQSVIWLSLVAIALILTITNTLAFSRCDRFSQASSFASNALSGGIAGNFATGMFGRIFR
;
A
#
# COMPACT_ATOMS: atom_id res chain seq x y z
N MET A 1 6.90 -6.46 -20.82
CA MET A 1 7.82 -5.49 -21.47
C MET A 1 9.29 -5.76 -21.24
N TYR A 2 9.73 -6.24 -20.06
CA TYR A 2 11.14 -6.58 -19.84
C TYR A 2 11.63 -7.74 -20.75
N LEU A 3 10.84 -8.79 -20.91
CA LEU A 3 11.15 -9.92 -21.81
C LEU A 3 11.06 -9.57 -23.32
N PHE A 4 10.17 -8.66 -23.71
CA PHE A 4 9.98 -8.26 -25.12
C PHE A 4 10.89 -7.09 -25.55
N GLY A 5 11.29 -6.21 -24.62
CA GLY A 5 12.19 -5.08 -24.87
C GLY A 5 13.65 -5.51 -25.12
N VAL A 6 14.09 -6.59 -24.47
CA VAL A 6 15.41 -7.22 -24.71
C VAL A 6 15.51 -7.82 -26.11
N LEU A 7 14.39 -8.23 -26.73
CA LEU A 7 14.38 -8.87 -28.06
C LEU A 7 14.25 -7.88 -29.24
N PHE A 8 13.69 -6.68 -29.04
CA PHE A 8 13.33 -5.80 -30.17
C PHE A 8 13.93 -4.38 -30.15
N ILE A 9 14.44 -3.87 -29.03
CA ILE A 9 14.91 -2.48 -28.94
C ILE A 9 16.40 -2.43 -28.58
N LYS A 10 17.26 -2.10 -29.56
CA LYS A 10 18.71 -1.89 -29.36
C LYS A 10 19.04 -0.63 -28.56
N ASN A 11 18.10 0.32 -28.45
CA ASN A 11 18.29 1.61 -27.78
C ASN A 11 17.96 1.51 -26.28
N PHE A 12 18.99 1.17 -25.50
CA PHE A 12 18.94 1.05 -24.04
C PHE A 12 18.26 2.23 -23.33
N ILE A 13 18.56 3.47 -23.74
CA ILE A 13 18.01 4.70 -23.12
C ILE A 13 16.49 4.80 -23.30
N LEU A 14 15.98 4.42 -24.47
CA LEU A 14 14.55 4.48 -24.76
C LEU A 14 13.78 3.46 -23.92
N VAL A 15 14.32 2.24 -23.76
CA VAL A 15 13.74 1.21 -22.89
C VAL A 15 13.73 1.66 -21.43
N PHE A 16 14.81 2.31 -20.97
CA PHE A 16 14.90 2.86 -19.62
C PHE A 16 13.80 3.91 -19.38
N ILE A 17 13.66 4.91 -20.26
CA ILE A 17 12.67 5.98 -20.12
C ILE A 17 11.24 5.43 -20.13
N ILE A 18 10.92 4.55 -21.08
CA ILE A 18 9.57 3.95 -21.17
C ILE A 18 9.27 3.13 -19.91
N THR A 19 10.21 2.35 -19.42
CA THR A 19 10.00 1.54 -18.21
C THR A 19 9.78 2.42 -16.99
N LEU A 20 10.51 3.53 -16.86
CA LEU A 20 10.34 4.49 -15.76
C LEU A 20 8.98 5.18 -15.81
N LEU A 21 8.51 5.59 -17.00
CA LEU A 21 7.19 6.17 -17.19
C LEU A 21 6.05 5.18 -16.89
N LEU A 22 6.20 3.91 -17.30
CA LEU A 22 5.22 2.88 -16.97
C LEU A 22 5.18 2.59 -15.47
N LEU A 23 6.33 2.59 -14.80
CA LEU A 23 6.42 2.40 -13.35
C LEU A 23 5.75 3.57 -12.58
N SER A 24 5.96 4.80 -13.03
CA SER A 24 5.32 5.96 -12.40
C SER A 24 3.81 5.97 -12.62
N ALA A 25 3.35 5.59 -13.82
CA ALA A 25 1.93 5.42 -14.13
C ALA A 25 1.29 4.31 -13.28
N ASP A 26 1.96 3.16 -13.14
CA ASP A 26 1.52 2.06 -12.27
C ASP A 26 1.42 2.49 -10.80
N PHE A 27 2.45 3.17 -10.30
CA PHE A 27 2.46 3.74 -8.96
C PHE A 27 1.29 4.71 -8.75
N TYR A 28 1.04 5.61 -9.70
CA TYR A 28 -0.06 6.56 -9.64
C TYR A 28 -1.42 5.85 -9.66
N TYR A 29 -1.58 4.84 -10.53
CA TYR A 29 -2.81 4.07 -10.66
C TYR A 29 -3.14 3.33 -9.36
N LEU A 30 -2.17 2.61 -8.79
CA LEU A 30 -2.34 1.89 -7.53
C LEU A 30 -2.68 2.84 -6.39
N LYS A 31 -1.93 3.94 -6.26
CA LYS A 31 -2.11 4.92 -5.19
C LYS A 31 -3.46 5.64 -5.27
N ASN A 32 -3.87 6.11 -6.45
CA ASN A 32 -4.99 7.05 -6.57
C ASN A 32 -6.29 6.41 -7.09
N ILE A 33 -6.22 5.39 -7.92
CA ILE A 33 -7.41 4.74 -8.50
C ILE A 33 -7.72 3.45 -7.74
N ALA A 34 -6.79 2.48 -7.75
CA ALA A 34 -7.03 1.16 -7.18
C ALA A 34 -7.28 1.22 -5.66
N GLY A 35 -6.47 1.97 -4.91
CA GLY A 35 -6.65 2.15 -3.46
C GLY A 35 -8.02 2.71 -3.10
N ARG A 36 -8.50 3.72 -3.84
CA ARG A 36 -9.83 4.33 -3.63
C ARG A 36 -10.96 3.41 -4.07
N ARG A 37 -10.84 2.72 -5.21
CA ARG A 37 -11.93 1.93 -5.79
C ARG A 37 -12.08 0.56 -5.14
N LEU A 38 -10.99 -0.15 -4.86
CA LEU A 38 -11.03 -1.54 -4.43
C LEU A 38 -11.05 -1.70 -2.91
N VAL A 39 -10.38 -0.81 -2.15
CA VAL A 39 -10.28 -0.94 -0.68
C VAL A 39 -10.76 0.32 0.05
N GLY A 40 -10.98 1.43 -0.65
CA GLY A 40 -11.41 2.68 -0.02
C GLY A 40 -10.38 3.26 0.93
N LEU A 41 -9.10 2.90 0.76
CA LEU A 41 -7.98 3.41 1.55
C LEU A 41 -7.32 4.56 0.81
N ARG A 42 -6.94 5.60 1.55
CA ARG A 42 -6.21 6.75 1.03
C ARG A 42 -5.07 7.11 1.96
N TRP A 43 -3.91 7.45 1.39
CA TRP A 43 -2.75 7.90 2.14
C TRP A 43 -2.08 9.08 1.46
N TRP A 44 -1.63 10.05 2.25
CA TRP A 44 -0.81 11.17 1.81
C TRP A 44 0.12 11.62 2.93
N ASN A 45 1.13 12.40 2.58
CA ASN A 45 2.04 13.01 3.53
C ASN A 45 1.71 14.51 3.61
N GLU A 46 1.38 14.99 4.81
CA GLU A 46 1.20 16.40 5.10
C GLU A 46 2.47 16.92 5.76
N VAL A 47 3.01 18.00 5.21
CA VAL A 47 4.15 18.69 5.82
C VAL A 47 3.60 19.92 6.52
N ASN A 48 3.80 20.00 7.83
CA ASN A 48 3.43 21.19 8.57
C ASN A 48 4.38 22.33 8.19
N MET A 49 3.86 23.38 7.55
CA MET A 49 4.66 24.51 7.05
C MET A 49 5.35 25.32 8.16
N GLN A 50 4.91 25.17 9.41
CA GLN A 50 5.42 25.95 10.55
C GLN A 50 6.53 25.20 11.31
N THR A 51 6.44 23.88 11.43
CA THR A 51 7.41 23.06 12.17
C THR A 51 8.34 22.25 11.25
N GLY A 52 7.97 22.09 9.98
CA GLY A 52 8.67 21.22 9.03
C GLY A 52 8.44 19.73 9.27
N GLU A 53 7.61 19.34 10.24
CA GLU A 53 7.35 17.94 10.53
C GLU A 53 6.45 17.29 9.47
N SER A 54 6.83 16.09 9.02
CA SER A 54 6.08 15.32 8.03
C SER A 54 5.15 14.30 8.73
N HIS A 55 3.84 14.47 8.60
CA HIS A 55 2.85 13.54 9.13
C HIS A 55 2.24 12.71 8.01
N TRP A 56 2.18 11.39 8.22
CA TRP A 56 1.53 10.46 7.29
C TRP A 56 0.07 10.30 7.69
N VAL A 57 -0.84 10.79 6.84
CA VAL A 57 -2.27 10.72 7.06
C VAL A 57 -2.82 9.51 6.32
N PHE A 58 -3.55 8.67 7.05
CA PHE A 58 -4.16 7.45 6.56
C PHE A 58 -5.67 7.49 6.79
N GLU A 59 -6.45 7.36 5.72
CA GLU A 59 -7.90 7.42 5.75
C GLU A 59 -8.47 6.10 5.23
N SER A 60 -9.50 5.59 5.90
CA SER A 60 -10.26 4.43 5.46
C SER A 60 -11.73 4.79 5.35
N SER A 61 -12.38 4.39 4.26
CA SER A 61 -13.83 4.59 4.09
C SER A 61 -14.62 3.83 5.16
N ASP A 62 -15.62 4.49 5.76
CA ASP A 62 -16.47 3.87 6.77
C ASP A 62 -17.26 2.66 6.22
N PRO A 63 -17.29 1.52 6.93
CA PRO A 63 -18.00 0.31 6.50
C PRO A 63 -19.50 0.53 6.25
N ASN A 64 -20.11 1.50 6.95
CA ASN A 64 -21.53 1.82 6.86
C ASN A 64 -21.91 2.60 5.59
N THR A 65 -20.95 3.29 4.96
CA THR A 65 -21.21 4.11 3.77
C THR A 65 -20.93 3.37 2.47
N ARG A 66 -20.07 2.33 2.51
CA ARG A 66 -19.65 1.60 1.32
C ARG A 66 -19.40 0.13 1.62
N VAL A 67 -20.27 -0.74 1.10
CA VAL A 67 -20.07 -2.18 1.12
C VAL A 67 -18.99 -2.55 0.10
N ILE A 68 -17.77 -2.77 0.58
CA ILE A 68 -16.66 -3.24 -0.25
C ILE A 68 -16.73 -4.75 -0.36
N SER A 69 -16.74 -5.27 -1.59
CA SER A 69 -16.72 -6.72 -1.83
C SER A 69 -15.39 -7.33 -1.35
N ALA A 70 -15.45 -8.42 -0.58
CA ALA A 70 -14.27 -9.10 -0.08
C ALA A 70 -13.34 -9.59 -1.21
N THR A 71 -13.92 -9.86 -2.38
CA THR A 71 -13.19 -10.28 -3.59
C THR A 71 -12.30 -9.15 -4.13
N ASP A 72 -12.81 -7.92 -4.19
CA ASP A 72 -12.07 -6.75 -4.68
C ASP A 72 -10.90 -6.41 -3.76
N LYS A 73 -11.12 -6.52 -2.44
CA LYS A 73 -10.05 -6.39 -1.44
C LYS A 73 -8.94 -7.41 -1.69
N ARG A 74 -9.28 -8.69 -1.88
CA ARG A 74 -8.29 -9.76 -2.13
C ARG A 74 -7.49 -9.52 -3.41
N PHE A 75 -8.13 -9.14 -4.51
CA PHE A 75 -7.44 -8.82 -5.76
C PHE A 75 -6.51 -7.62 -5.62
N PHE A 76 -6.91 -6.59 -4.88
CA PHE A 76 -6.04 -5.46 -4.60
C PHE A 76 -4.78 -5.88 -3.85
N TRP A 77 -4.90 -6.64 -2.75
CA TRP A 77 -3.73 -7.09 -1.99
C TRP A 77 -2.85 -8.03 -2.79
N LEU A 78 -3.46 -8.94 -3.56
CA LEU A 78 -2.71 -9.85 -4.43
C LEU A 78 -1.94 -9.06 -5.49
N GLY A 79 -2.57 -8.08 -6.14
CA GLY A 79 -1.91 -7.17 -7.08
C GLY A 79 -0.76 -6.41 -6.40
N LEU A 80 -1.03 -5.80 -5.25
CA LEU A 80 -0.07 -4.99 -4.49
C LEU A 80 1.17 -5.78 -4.06
N TYR A 81 1.03 -7.06 -3.69
CA TYR A 81 2.17 -7.92 -3.33
C TYR A 81 2.81 -8.60 -4.55
N SER A 82 2.06 -8.87 -5.61
CA SER A 82 2.58 -9.53 -6.82
C SER A 82 3.60 -8.66 -7.54
N THR A 83 3.36 -7.35 -7.67
CA THR A 83 4.25 -6.41 -8.35
C THR A 83 5.65 -6.36 -7.72
N PRO A 84 5.83 -6.10 -6.42
CA PRO A 84 7.15 -6.13 -5.80
C PRO A 84 7.78 -7.53 -5.84
N ALA A 85 6.99 -8.61 -5.70
CA ALA A 85 7.53 -9.98 -5.83
C ALA A 85 8.13 -10.26 -7.22
N LEU A 86 7.47 -9.80 -8.28
CA LEU A 86 7.99 -9.88 -9.66
C LEU A 86 9.28 -9.07 -9.82
N TRP A 87 9.34 -7.85 -9.27
CA TRP A 87 10.55 -7.03 -9.31
C TRP A 87 11.71 -7.63 -8.51
N ILE A 88 11.45 -8.28 -7.37
CA ILE A 88 12.46 -9.01 -6.60
C ILE A 88 13.00 -10.20 -7.40
N GLY A 89 12.11 -10.98 -8.04
CA GLY A 89 12.52 -12.08 -8.91
C GLY A 89 13.42 -11.59 -10.06
N LEU A 90 13.07 -10.46 -10.68
CA LEU A 90 13.90 -9.80 -11.69
C LEU A 90 15.23 -9.28 -11.12
N ALA A 91 15.24 -8.76 -9.89
CA ALA A 91 16.46 -8.33 -9.21
C ALA A 91 17.45 -9.51 -9.02
N VAL A 92 16.95 -10.65 -8.56
CA VAL A 92 17.75 -11.86 -8.36
C VAL A 92 18.32 -12.35 -9.70
N LEU A 93 17.51 -12.37 -10.77
CA LEU A 93 17.98 -12.73 -12.11
C LEU A 93 19.05 -11.77 -12.64
N ALA A 94 18.88 -10.46 -12.42
CA ALA A 94 19.85 -9.45 -12.82
C ALA A 94 21.20 -9.60 -12.10
N ILE A 95 21.18 -9.94 -10.80
CA ILE A 95 22.37 -10.22 -10.00
C ILE A 95 23.09 -11.47 -10.49
N ILE A 96 22.37 -12.58 -10.69
CA ILE A 96 22.95 -13.85 -11.14
C ILE A 96 23.57 -13.72 -12.55
N ARG A 97 22.94 -12.93 -13.43
CA ARG A 97 23.44 -12.71 -14.79
C ARG A 97 24.56 -11.67 -14.89
N LEU A 98 25.00 -11.06 -13.78
CA LEU A 98 25.97 -9.95 -13.75
C LEU A 98 25.65 -8.88 -14.82
N GLN A 99 24.37 -8.68 -15.10
CA GLN A 99 23.93 -7.85 -16.20
C GLN A 99 24.00 -6.39 -15.74
N SER A 100 24.75 -5.57 -16.47
CA SER A 100 25.06 -4.14 -16.31
C SER A 100 24.40 -3.40 -15.13
N VAL A 101 25.22 -2.71 -14.32
CA VAL A 101 24.87 -1.91 -13.13
C VAL A 101 23.65 -0.99 -13.32
N ILE A 102 23.41 -0.49 -14.53
CA ILE A 102 22.30 0.42 -14.82
C ILE A 102 20.93 -0.28 -14.77
N TRP A 103 20.84 -1.57 -15.10
CA TRP A 103 19.59 -2.33 -14.93
C TRP A 103 19.29 -2.56 -13.45
N LEU A 104 20.34 -2.74 -12.64
CA LEU A 104 20.22 -2.89 -11.20
C LEU A 104 19.69 -1.61 -10.54
N SER A 105 20.15 -0.43 -10.98
CA SER A 105 19.61 0.85 -10.47
C SER A 105 18.14 1.07 -10.83
N LEU A 106 17.71 0.68 -12.04
CA LEU A 106 16.29 0.73 -12.42
C LEU A 106 15.44 -0.17 -11.53
N VAL A 107 15.89 -1.40 -11.29
CA VAL A 107 15.19 -2.36 -10.41
C VAL A 107 15.17 -1.84 -8.97
N ALA A 108 16.24 -1.22 -8.50
CA ALA A 108 16.28 -0.62 -7.17
C ALA A 108 15.23 0.50 -7.00
N ILE A 109 15.11 1.40 -7.98
CA ILE A 109 14.07 2.45 -7.98
C ILE A 109 12.68 1.82 -7.98
N ALA A 110 12.45 0.79 -8.81
CA ALA A 110 11.18 0.08 -8.88
C ALA A 110 10.79 -0.56 -7.54
N LEU A 111 11.76 -1.18 -6.86
CA LEU A 111 11.56 -1.77 -5.54
C LEU A 111 11.22 -0.71 -4.50
N ILE A 112 11.94 0.41 -4.46
CA ILE A 112 11.66 1.48 -3.48
C ILE A 112 10.24 2.02 -3.66
N LEU A 113 9.80 2.30 -4.90
CA LEU A 113 8.46 2.81 -5.16
C LEU A 113 7.37 1.80 -4.78
N THR A 114 7.53 0.53 -5.18
CA THR A 114 6.54 -0.53 -4.93
C THR A 114 6.47 -0.91 -3.45
N ILE A 115 7.61 -0.99 -2.75
CA ILE A 115 7.66 -1.25 -1.30
C ILE A 115 7.04 -0.10 -0.53
N THR A 116 7.38 1.16 -0.83
CA THR A 116 6.79 2.32 -0.15
C THR A 116 5.26 2.31 -0.26
N ASN A 117 4.74 2.03 -1.46
CA ASN A 117 3.30 1.95 -1.67
C ASN A 117 2.67 0.78 -0.88
N THR A 118 3.31 -0.38 -0.90
CA THR A 118 2.85 -1.59 -0.18
C THR A 118 2.80 -1.37 1.33
N LEU A 119 3.85 -0.76 1.89
CA LEU A 119 3.95 -0.47 3.32
C LEU A 119 2.93 0.58 3.77
N ALA A 120 2.73 1.64 2.97
CA ALA A 120 1.75 2.68 3.26
C ALA A 120 0.33 2.09 3.33
N PHE A 121 -0.09 1.31 2.33
CA PHE A 121 -1.40 0.65 2.35
C PHE A 121 -1.51 -0.41 3.45
N SER A 122 -0.45 -1.17 3.73
CA SER A 122 -0.43 -2.14 4.84
C SER A 122 -0.63 -1.45 6.19
N ARG A 123 -0.08 -0.24 6.38
CA ARG A 123 -0.32 0.57 7.57
C ARG A 123 -1.76 1.07 7.62
N CYS A 124 -2.30 1.60 6.51
CA CYS A 124 -3.71 2.03 6.43
C CYS A 124 -4.68 0.94 6.89
N ASP A 125 -4.50 -0.29 6.39
CA ASP A 125 -5.42 -1.40 6.67
C ASP A 125 -5.34 -1.84 8.14
N ARG A 126 -4.14 -1.86 8.73
CA ARG A 126 -3.97 -2.12 10.18
C ARG A 126 -4.66 -1.06 11.04
N PHE A 127 -4.52 0.23 10.70
CA PHE A 127 -5.20 1.30 11.42
C PHE A 127 -6.72 1.26 11.24
N SER A 128 -7.21 0.92 10.04
CA SER A 128 -8.63 0.76 9.76
C SER A 128 -9.28 -0.39 10.52
N GLN A 129 -8.58 -1.53 10.63
CA GLN A 129 -9.06 -2.67 11.43
C GLN A 129 -9.09 -2.32 12.93
N ALA A 130 -8.07 -1.61 13.43
CA ALA A 130 -8.02 -1.19 14.82
C ALA A 130 -9.11 -0.16 15.17
N SER A 131 -9.37 0.82 14.30
CA SER A 131 -10.44 1.81 14.49
C SER A 131 -11.83 1.17 14.42
N SER A 132 -12.05 0.24 13.49
CA SER A 132 -13.31 -0.51 13.39
C SER A 132 -13.55 -1.38 14.63
N PHE A 133 -12.52 -2.04 15.14
CA PHE A 133 -12.62 -2.85 16.36
C PHE A 133 -12.90 -1.98 17.60
N ALA A 134 -12.23 -0.83 17.74
CA ALA A 134 -12.48 0.11 18.82
C ALA A 134 -13.90 0.70 18.76
N SER A 135 -14.37 1.09 17.57
CA SER A 135 -15.74 1.59 17.36
C SER A 135 -16.79 0.52 17.69
N ASN A 136 -16.57 -0.74 17.31
CA ASN A 136 -17.46 -1.85 17.65
C ASN A 136 -17.43 -2.21 19.14
N ALA A 137 -16.29 -2.04 19.83
CA ALA A 137 -16.18 -2.26 21.27
C ALA A 137 -16.83 -1.13 22.10
N LEU A 138 -16.81 0.11 21.59
CA LEU A 138 -17.44 1.27 22.20
C LEU A 138 -18.95 1.33 21.94
N SER A 139 -19.40 0.96 20.74
CA SER A 139 -20.84 0.91 20.38
C SER A 139 -21.53 -0.37 20.80
N GLY A 140 -20.80 -1.50 20.84
CA GLY A 140 -21.29 -2.82 21.22
C GLY A 140 -21.12 -3.14 22.70
N GLY A 141 -21.59 -2.29 23.62
CA GLY A 141 -21.98 -2.68 24.99
C GLY A 141 -20.95 -3.32 25.95
N ILE A 142 -19.71 -3.61 25.54
CA ILE A 142 -18.71 -4.23 26.42
C ILE A 142 -18.25 -3.24 27.49
N ALA A 143 -18.16 -1.95 27.17
CA ALA A 143 -17.87 -0.91 28.15
C ALA A 143 -19.02 -0.70 29.16
N GLY A 144 -20.28 -0.85 28.71
CA GLY A 144 -21.46 -0.71 29.58
C GLY A 144 -21.57 -1.83 30.61
N ASN A 145 -21.46 -3.09 30.18
CA ASN A 145 -21.63 -4.23 31.09
C ASN A 145 -20.44 -4.42 32.04
N PHE A 146 -19.22 -4.06 31.63
CA PHE A 146 -18.04 -4.17 32.50
C PHE A 146 -18.00 -3.04 33.55
N ALA A 147 -18.39 -1.81 33.18
CA ALA A 147 -18.49 -0.70 34.12
C ALA A 147 -19.61 -0.93 35.16
N THR A 148 -20.79 -1.40 34.74
CA THR A 148 -21.90 -1.66 35.67
C THR A 148 -21.62 -2.84 36.62
N GLY A 149 -20.94 -3.90 36.15
CA GLY A 149 -20.56 -5.03 37.00
C GLY A 149 -19.46 -4.73 38.02
N MET A 150 -18.57 -3.76 37.72
CA MET A 150 -17.50 -3.35 38.63
C MET A 150 -17.98 -2.28 39.63
N PHE A 151 -18.81 -1.33 39.21
CA PHE A 151 -19.41 -0.34 40.10
C PHE A 151 -20.35 -0.98 41.15
N GLY A 152 -21.10 -2.03 40.80
CA GLY A 152 -21.94 -2.77 41.74
C GLY A 152 -21.17 -3.54 42.81
N ARG A 153 -19.86 -3.74 42.64
CA ARG A 153 -18.97 -4.45 43.58
C ARG A 153 -18.16 -3.52 44.49
N ILE A 154 -18.08 -2.23 44.17
CA ILE A 154 -17.34 -1.21 44.95
C ILE A 154 -18.28 -0.50 45.95
N PHE A 155 -19.59 -0.49 45.68
CA PHE A 155 -20.61 0.09 46.56
C PHE A 155 -21.38 -0.95 47.42
N ARG A 156 -20.75 -2.09 47.74
CA ARG A 156 -21.32 -3.06 48.69
C ARG A 156 -20.35 -3.34 49.82
#